data_AF-A0A7S2S9X0-F1
#
_entry.id   AF-A0A7S2S9X0-F1
#
_cell.length_a   1.000
_cell.length_b   1.000
_cell.length_c   1.000
_cell.angle_alpha   90.00
_cell.angle_beta   90.00
_cell.angle_gamma   90.00
#
_symmetry.space_group_name_H-M   'P 1'
#
loop_
_entity.id
_entity.type
_entity.pdbx_description
1 polymer ?
#
loop_
_entity_poly.entity_id
_entity_poly.type
_entity_poly.pdbx_seq_one_letter_code
_entity_poly.pdbx_strand_id
1 'polypeptide(L)'
;MGIPALYSWLLRNCSNLEKGPESTSINVFVDMNGVIHPCCHSDGKTSKKTQEQMFDDVCKELDIIVDLTNPKKLLYLSTDGVAPLAKMQHQRDRRIRKVIETADAMHVESEFRKRKSENREAVPRNMEFSHDYWDS
;
A
#
# COMPACT_ATOMS: atom_id res chain seq x y z
N MET A 1 -12.95 -4.59 -11.10
CA MET A 1 -12.24 -5.73 -10.49
C MET A 1 -10.90 -5.21 -10.00
N GLY A 2 -10.55 -5.41 -8.73
CA GLY A 2 -9.27 -4.94 -8.19
C GLY A 2 -8.11 -5.86 -8.54
N ILE A 3 -6.88 -5.40 -8.30
CA ILE A 3 -5.65 -6.18 -8.47
C ILE A 3 -5.74 -7.53 -7.73
N PRO A 4 -6.27 -7.63 -6.49
CA PRO A 4 -6.37 -8.91 -5.78
C PRO A 4 -7.30 -9.93 -6.45
N ALA A 5 -8.41 -9.45 -7.02
CA ALA A 5 -9.36 -10.31 -7.72
C ALA A 5 -8.75 -10.89 -8.99
N LEU A 6 -8.01 -10.07 -9.74
CA LEU A 6 -7.28 -10.53 -10.92
C LEU A 6 -6.16 -11.50 -10.54
N TYR A 7 -5.36 -11.17 -9.53
CA TYR A 7 -4.28 -12.03 -9.04
C TYR A 7 -4.81 -13.41 -8.61
N SER A 8 -5.87 -13.42 -7.80
CA SER A 8 -6.53 -14.66 -7.36
C SER A 8 -7.08 -15.47 -8.53
N TRP A 9 -7.62 -14.80 -9.55
CA TRP A 9 -8.09 -15.46 -10.75
C TRP A 9 -6.93 -16.08 -11.54
N LEU A 10 -5.81 -15.38 -11.70
CA LEU A 10 -4.63 -15.89 -12.40
C LEU A 10 -4.06 -17.14 -11.71
N LEU A 11 -3.88 -17.12 -10.39
CA LEU A 11 -3.38 -18.29 -9.66
C LEU A 11 -4.28 -19.53 -9.84
N ARG A 12 -5.60 -19.34 -9.83
CA ARG A 12 -6.56 -20.45 -10.00
C ARG A 12 -6.59 -21.02 -11.42
N ASN A 13 -6.30 -20.20 -12.43
CA ASN A 13 -6.48 -20.55 -13.84
C ASN A 13 -5.15 -20.77 -14.58
N CYS A 14 -4.00 -20.41 -13.99
CA CYS A 14 -2.68 -20.51 -14.61
C CYS A 14 -1.71 -21.29 -13.70
N SER A 15 -1.67 -22.61 -13.86
CA SER A 15 -0.91 -23.55 -13.00
C SER A 15 0.62 -23.37 -13.02
N ASN A 16 1.18 -22.65 -14.00
CA ASN A 16 2.62 -22.44 -14.12
C ASN A 16 3.12 -21.14 -13.44
N LEU A 17 2.21 -20.33 -12.88
CA LEU A 17 2.56 -19.02 -12.32
C LEU A 17 3.24 -19.10 -10.94
N GLU A 18 3.09 -20.22 -10.22
CA GLU A 18 3.61 -20.41 -8.85
C GLU A 18 5.10 -20.77 -8.80
N LYS A 19 5.75 -21.00 -9.94
CA LYS A 19 7.19 -21.26 -9.96
C LYS A 19 7.92 -19.94 -9.71
N GLY A 20 8.37 -19.76 -8.46
CA GLY A 20 9.34 -18.73 -8.10
C GLY A 20 10.56 -18.80 -9.02
N PRO A 21 11.40 -17.75 -9.06
CA PRO A 21 12.51 -17.69 -10.00
C PRO A 21 13.53 -18.80 -9.71
N GLU A 22 13.41 -19.95 -10.39
CA GLU A 22 14.49 -20.94 -10.46
C GLU A 22 15.66 -20.43 -11.32
N SER A 23 15.43 -19.36 -12.11
CA SER A 23 16.42 -18.72 -12.96
C SER A 23 16.98 -17.46 -12.33
N THR A 24 18.31 -17.30 -12.35
CA THR A 24 18.98 -16.03 -12.10
C THR A 24 18.41 -14.94 -13.02
N SER A 25 17.84 -13.88 -12.42
CA SER A 25 17.25 -12.79 -13.20
C SER A 25 18.35 -12.01 -13.90
N ILE A 26 18.27 -11.90 -15.22
CA ILE A 26 19.25 -11.12 -16.00
C ILE A 26 18.97 -9.62 -15.84
N ASN A 27 17.71 -9.23 -15.94
CA ASN A 27 17.26 -7.84 -15.81
C ASN A 27 16.09 -7.78 -14.83
N VAL A 28 16.11 -6.81 -13.92
CA VAL A 28 15.07 -6.57 -12.91
C VAL A 28 14.54 -5.15 -13.10
N PHE A 29 13.22 -5.00 -13.13
CA PHE A 29 12.53 -3.73 -13.27
C PHE A 29 11.67 -3.51 -12.04
N VAL A 30 11.86 -2.38 -11.37
CA VAL A 30 11.17 -2.06 -10.11
C VAL A 30 10.36 -0.78 -10.29
N ASP A 31 9.05 -0.88 -10.06
CA ASP A 31 8.19 0.29 -9.88
C ASP A 31 8.40 0.84 -8.47
N MET A 32 9.14 1.95 -8.38
CA MET A 32 9.50 2.59 -7.13
C MET A 32 8.30 3.13 -6.37
N ASN A 33 7.18 3.43 -7.04
CA ASN A 33 5.99 3.86 -6.31
C ASN A 33 5.46 2.73 -5.41
N GLY A 34 5.56 1.47 -5.88
CA GLY A 34 5.21 0.29 -5.10
C GLY A 34 6.08 0.09 -3.85
N VAL A 35 7.32 0.59 -3.87
CA VAL A 35 8.26 0.54 -2.73
C VAL A 35 8.06 1.75 -1.81
N ILE A 36 8.00 2.95 -2.38
CA ILE A 36 7.95 4.22 -1.62
C ILE A 36 6.63 4.37 -0.86
N HIS A 37 5.49 4.00 -1.46
CA HIS A 37 4.18 4.17 -0.84
C HIS A 37 4.06 3.46 0.53
N PRO A 38 4.42 2.17 0.67
CA PRO A 38 4.52 1.49 1.96
C PRO A 38 5.46 2.19 2.94
N CYS A 39 6.68 2.54 2.53
CA CYS A 39 7.69 3.12 3.42
C CYS A 39 7.27 4.48 4.02
N CYS A 40 6.48 5.25 3.26
CA CYS A 40 5.96 6.56 3.67
C CYS A 40 4.64 6.51 4.45
N HIS A 41 3.89 5.41 4.42
CA HIS A 41 2.71 5.28 5.28
C HIS A 41 3.14 5.02 6.73
N SER A 42 2.52 5.72 7.66
CA SER A 42 2.70 5.46 9.09
C SER A 42 1.86 4.24 9.46
N ASP A 43 2.48 3.16 9.91
CA ASP A 43 1.87 1.92 10.43
C ASP A 43 1.09 2.14 11.74
N GLY A 44 0.24 3.15 11.81
CA GLY A 44 -0.47 3.54 13.04
C GLY A 44 0.43 4.13 14.15
N LYS A 45 1.74 4.29 13.92
CA LYS A 45 2.65 4.92 14.89
C LYS A 45 2.37 6.42 15.01
N THR A 46 2.34 6.91 16.25
CA THR A 46 1.96 8.28 16.63
C THR A 46 2.90 9.39 16.12
N SER A 47 4.14 9.06 15.75
CA SER A 47 5.09 10.02 15.19
C SER A 47 5.27 9.83 13.67
N LYS A 48 5.11 10.93 12.92
CA LYS A 48 5.47 10.97 11.50
C LYS A 48 6.97 10.67 11.35
N LYS A 49 7.33 9.78 10.41
CA LYS A 49 8.73 9.50 10.07
C LYS A 49 9.41 10.75 9.51
N THR A 50 10.71 10.92 9.80
CA THR A 50 11.51 11.94 9.10
C THR A 50 11.82 11.50 7.68
N GLN A 51 12.29 12.41 6.83
CA GLN A 51 12.65 12.07 5.46
C GLN A 51 13.81 11.06 5.42
N GLU A 52 14.79 11.22 6.29
CA GLU A 52 15.94 10.32 6.42
C GLU A 52 15.49 8.90 6.76
N GLN A 53 14.58 8.75 7.72
CA GLN A 53 14.03 7.44 8.10
C GLN A 53 13.27 6.77 6.95
N MET A 54 12.52 7.56 6.16
CA MET A 54 11.82 7.03 4.99
C MET A 54 12.80 6.57 3.91
N PHE A 55 13.90 7.30 3.68
CA PHE A 55 14.94 6.89 2.74
C PHE A 55 15.66 5.62 3.20
N ASP A 56 15.98 5.50 4.49
CA ASP A 56 16.57 4.28 5.04
C ASP A 56 15.66 3.06 4.86
N ASP A 57 14.34 3.23 5.05
CA ASP A 57 13.36 2.17 4.84
C ASP A 57 13.27 1.78 3.35
N VAL A 58 13.28 2.75 2.43
CA VAL A 58 13.32 2.46 0.98
C VAL A 58 14.58 1.70 0.58
N CYS A 59 15.74 2.08 1.12
CA CYS A 59 17.01 1.37 0.86
C CYS A 59 16.94 -0.09 1.34
N LYS A 60 16.42 -0.35 2.54
CA LYS A 60 16.27 -1.72 3.06
C LYS A 60 15.34 -2.58 2.19
N GLU A 61 14.23 -2.03 1.72
CA GLU A 61 13.33 -2.76 0.80
C GLU A 61 14.00 -3.06 -0.54
N LEU A 62 14.79 -2.12 -1.06
CA LEU A 62 15.58 -2.37 -2.27
C LEU A 62 16.64 -3.45 -2.06
N ASP A 63 17.32 -3.46 -0.92
CA ASP A 63 18.31 -4.50 -0.58
C ASP A 63 17.66 -5.89 -0.61
N ILE A 64 16.46 -6.04 -0.02
CA ILE A 64 15.69 -7.29 -0.05
C ILE A 64 15.38 -7.70 -1.50
N ILE A 65 14.91 -6.77 -2.34
CA ILE A 65 14.60 -7.06 -3.75
C ILE A 65 15.86 -7.50 -4.51
N VAL A 66 16.98 -6.80 -4.31
CA VAL A 66 18.25 -7.11 -5.00
C VAL A 66 18.79 -8.47 -4.55
N ASP A 67 18.74 -8.78 -3.26
CA ASP A 67 19.20 -10.06 -2.71
C ASP A 67 18.35 -11.22 -3.24
N LEU A 68 17.03 -11.05 -3.30
CA LEU A 68 16.12 -12.08 -3.80
C LEU A 68 16.24 -12.31 -5.32
N THR A 69 16.46 -11.24 -6.10
CA THR A 69 16.43 -11.32 -7.56
C THR A 69 17.81 -11.52 -8.19
N ASN A 70 18.87 -11.07 -7.51
CA ASN A 70 20.27 -11.15 -7.90
C ASN A 70 20.53 -10.73 -9.37
N PRO A 71 20.19 -9.48 -9.76
CA PRO A 71 20.23 -9.00 -11.13
C PRO A 71 21.65 -9.10 -11.72
N LYS A 72 21.79 -9.74 -12.89
CA LYS A 72 23.11 -9.97 -13.51
C LYS A 72 23.56 -8.91 -14.51
N LYS A 73 22.63 -8.17 -15.10
CA LYS A 73 22.93 -7.21 -16.17
C LYS A 73 22.32 -5.83 -15.93
N LEU A 74 21.05 -5.77 -15.53
CA LEU A 74 20.34 -4.50 -15.37
C LEU A 74 19.43 -4.54 -14.15
N LEU A 75 19.54 -3.52 -13.32
CA LEU A 75 18.52 -3.12 -12.36
C LEU A 75 17.97 -1.76 -12.81
N TYR A 76 16.69 -1.72 -13.15
CA TYR A 76 16.02 -0.50 -13.59
C TYR A 76 14.99 -0.07 -12.56
N LEU A 77 15.19 1.09 -11.96
CA LEU A 77 14.28 1.68 -10.97
C LEU A 77 13.49 2.80 -11.63
N SER A 78 12.17 2.65 -11.72
CA SER A 78 11.29 3.64 -12.36
C SER A 78 10.35 4.30 -11.37
N THR A 79 10.25 5.62 -11.42
CA THR A 79 9.25 6.43 -10.71
C THR A 79 8.23 6.99 -11.69
N ASP A 80 6.99 7.21 -11.26
CA ASP A 80 5.99 7.84 -12.13
C ASP A 80 6.36 9.32 -12.39
N GLY A 81 6.51 9.66 -13.67
CA GLY A 81 6.56 11.05 -14.14
C GLY A 81 5.17 11.65 -14.34
N VAL A 82 5.09 12.72 -15.14
CA VAL A 82 3.80 13.32 -15.52
C VAL A 82 2.98 12.31 -16.34
N ALA A 83 1.77 12.01 -15.87
CA ALA A 83 0.89 11.03 -16.48
C ALA A 83 -0.05 11.65 -17.54
N PRO A 84 -0.55 10.87 -18.52
CA PRO A 84 -1.59 11.32 -19.46
C PRO A 84 -2.90 11.72 -18.76
N LEU A 85 -3.68 12.59 -19.41
CA LEU A 85 -4.92 13.15 -18.85
C LEU A 85 -5.91 12.10 -18.33
N ALA A 86 -6.11 11.01 -19.07
CA ALA A 86 -7.01 9.93 -18.63
C ALA A 86 -6.55 9.28 -17.31
N LYS A 87 -5.25 8.99 -17.17
CA LYS A 87 -4.66 8.47 -15.92
C LYS A 87 -4.79 9.50 -14.80
N MET A 88 -4.56 10.79 -15.09
CA MET A 88 -4.73 11.87 -14.11
C MET A 88 -6.17 11.99 -13.60
N GLN A 89 -7.18 11.88 -14.49
CA GLN A 89 -8.59 11.91 -14.11
C GLN A 89 -8.94 10.71 -13.22
N HIS A 90 -8.56 9.49 -13.62
CA HIS A 90 -8.76 8.30 -12.78
C HIS A 90 -8.08 8.43 -11.41
N GLN A 91 -6.83 8.93 -11.36
CA GLN A 91 -6.15 9.17 -10.08
C GLN A 91 -6.85 10.26 -9.24
N ARG A 92 -7.35 11.31 -9.88
CA ARG A 92 -8.10 12.39 -9.21
C ARG A 92 -9.39 11.87 -8.60
N ASP A 93 -10.18 11.12 -9.37
CA ASP A 93 -11.44 10.54 -8.90
C ASP A 93 -11.20 9.59 -7.73
N ARG A 94 -10.15 8.76 -7.83
CA ARG A 94 -9.73 7.89 -6.73
C ARG A 94 -9.38 8.68 -5.47
N ARG A 95 -8.61 9.77 -5.59
CA ARG A 95 -8.24 10.62 -4.45
C ARG A 95 -9.46 11.29 -3.83
N ILE A 96 -10.40 11.75 -4.64
CA ILE A 96 -11.65 12.37 -4.16
C ILE A 96 -12.46 11.35 -3.36
N ARG A 97 -12.64 10.12 -3.87
CA ARG A 97 -13.37 9.06 -3.15
C ARG A 97 -12.75 8.77 -1.79
N LYS A 98 -11.42 8.65 -1.71
CA LYS A 98 -10.73 8.43 -0.42
C LYS A 98 -11.01 9.53 0.60
N VAL A 99 -11.04 10.80 0.16
CA VAL A 99 -11.33 11.93 1.07
C VAL A 99 -12.76 11.84 1.60
N ILE A 100 -13.73 11.53 0.73
CA ILE A 100 -15.12 11.37 1.13
C ILE A 100 -15.28 10.20 2.10
N GLU A 101 -14.73 9.03 1.77
CA GLU A 101 -14.78 7.84 2.64
C GLU A 101 -14.15 8.10 4.02
N THR A 102 -13.04 8.84 4.06
CA THR A 102 -12.39 9.22 5.33
C THR A 102 -13.29 10.16 6.13
N ALA A 103 -13.92 11.14 5.49
CA ALA A 103 -14.83 12.07 6.16
C ALA A 103 -16.08 11.35 6.71
N ASP A 104 -16.65 10.43 5.94
CA ASP A 104 -17.80 9.62 6.35
C ASP A 104 -17.44 8.72 7.53
N ALA A 105 -16.28 8.06 7.50
CA ALA A 105 -15.78 7.25 8.62
C ALA A 105 -15.60 8.09 9.89
N MET A 106 -15.04 9.29 9.78
CA MET A 106 -14.89 10.21 10.92
C MET A 106 -16.25 10.67 11.48
N HIS A 107 -17.23 10.91 10.62
CA HIS A 107 -18.58 11.27 11.04
C HIS A 107 -19.25 10.13 11.83
N VAL A 108 -19.20 8.90 11.28
CA VAL A 108 -19.74 7.69 11.94
C VAL A 108 -19.08 7.46 13.29
N GLU A 109 -17.75 7.58 13.39
CA GLU A 109 -17.02 7.43 14.64
C GLU A 109 -17.44 8.48 15.68
N SER A 110 -17.65 9.73 15.26
CA SER A 110 -18.10 10.81 16.16
C SER A 110 -19.49 10.56 16.74
N GLU A 111 -20.42 10.06 15.93
CA GLU A 111 -21.78 9.71 16.34
C GLU A 111 -21.80 8.48 17.25
N PHE A 112 -20.98 7.47 16.95
CA PHE A 112 -20.81 6.30 17.81
C PHE A 112 -20.24 6.70 19.18
N ARG A 113 -19.26 7.61 19.21
CA ARG A 113 -18.66 8.13 20.46
C ARG A 113 -19.64 8.94 21.30
N LYS A 114 -20.51 9.76 20.67
CA LYS A 114 -21.60 10.47 21.36
C LYS A 114 -22.58 9.49 22.00
N ARG A 115 -23.10 8.52 21.24
CA ARG A 115 -24.04 7.49 21.75
C ARG A 115 -23.44 6.67 22.90
N LYS A 116 -22.16 6.30 22.82
CA LYS A 116 -21.45 5.62 23.92
C LYS A 116 -21.32 6.49 25.18
N SER A 117 -21.09 7.80 25.02
CA SER A 117 -21.02 8.73 26.16
C SER A 117 -22.38 8.90 26.85
N GLU A 118 -23.47 8.82 26.07
CA GLU A 118 -24.85 8.88 26.58
C GLU A 118 -25.27 7.59 27.30
N ASN A 119 -24.82 6.42 26.85
CA ASN A 119 -25.17 5.11 27.41
C ASN A 119 -24.27 4.58 28.56
N ARG A 120 -23.22 5.31 28.98
CA ARG A 120 -22.28 4.92 30.09
C ARG A 120 -21.68 3.50 29.99
N GLU A 121 -21.47 2.95 28.80
CA GLU A 121 -20.77 1.67 28.65
C GLU A 121 -19.24 1.85 28.59
N ALA A 122 -18.49 1.03 29.34
CA ALA A 122 -17.03 1.10 29.41
C ALA A 122 -16.37 0.71 28.08
N VAL A 123 -15.33 1.46 27.67
CA VAL A 123 -14.59 1.22 26.43
C VAL A 123 -13.73 -0.06 26.56
N PRO A 124 -13.98 -1.13 25.78
CA PRO A 124 -13.06 -2.25 25.73
C PRO A 124 -11.74 -1.79 25.11
N ARG A 125 -10.64 -2.12 25.78
CA ARG A 125 -9.28 -1.62 25.52
C ARG A 125 -8.67 -2.11 24.18
N ASN A 126 -9.42 -2.91 23.42
CA ASN A 126 -8.89 -3.76 22.35
C ASN A 126 -9.60 -3.54 21.00
N MET A 127 -10.33 -2.43 20.83
CA MET A 127 -10.89 -2.08 19.52
C MET A 127 -9.84 -1.28 18.73
N GLU A 128 -8.76 -1.96 18.35
CA GLU A 128 -7.92 -1.45 17.28
C GLU A 128 -8.76 -1.52 16.01
N PHE A 129 -9.22 -0.35 15.54
CA PHE A 129 -9.65 -0.23 14.15
C PHE A 129 -8.44 -0.59 13.30
N SER A 130 -8.43 -1.82 12.77
CA SER A 130 -7.34 -2.31 11.95
C SER A 130 -7.11 -1.31 10.83
N HIS A 131 -5.94 -0.67 10.86
CA HIS A 131 -5.47 0.24 9.83
C HIS A 131 -5.02 -0.51 8.56
N ASP A 132 -5.43 -1.78 8.41
CA ASP A 132 -5.17 -2.60 7.23
C ASP A 132 -6.16 -2.23 6.12
N TYR A 133 -6.02 -1.00 5.63
CA TYR A 133 -6.59 -0.54 4.37
C TYR A 133 -5.61 -0.86 3.22
N TRP A 134 -5.15 -2.11 3.14
CA TRP A 134 -4.33 -2.57 2.03
C TRP A 134 -5.24 -3.05 0.89
N ASP A 135 -5.57 -2.12 -0.02
CA ASP A 135 -5.24 -2.26 -1.45
C ASP A 135 -5.78 -1.04 -2.20
N SER A 136 -4.88 -0.14 -2.58
CA SER A 136 -5.20 1.04 -3.39
C SER A 136 -3.94 1.54 -4.10
#